data_AF-A0A447T8X2-F1
#
_entry.id   AF-A0A447T8X2-F1
#
_cell.length_a   1.000
_cell.length_b   1.000
_cell.length_c   1.000
_cell.angle_alpha   90.00
_cell.angle_beta   90.00
_cell.angle_gamma   90.00
#
_symmetry.space_group_name_H-M   'P 1'
#
loop_
_entity.id
_entity.type
_entity.pdbx_description
1 polymer ?
#
loop_
_entity_poly.entity_id
_entity_poly.type
_entity_poly.pdbx_seq_one_letter_code
_entity_poly.pdbx_strand_id
1 'polypeptide(L)' 'MKKTIALALAVALTSTAALADRLDDIKKAGVLRVAAFDSNPPFGFLDAKTRQISGLDVDVAQHIAKKLA' A
#
# COMPACT_ATOMS: atom_id res chain seq x y z
N MET A 1 -25.51 2.64 -37.43
CA MET A 1 -26.21 2.23 -36.19
C MET A 1 -25.96 0.78 -35.78
N LYS A 2 -26.14 -0.23 -36.65
CA LYS A 2 -25.90 -1.64 -36.26
C LYS A 2 -24.42 -1.95 -35.94
N LYS A 3 -23.49 -1.43 -36.74
CA LYS A 3 -22.04 -1.57 -36.51
C LYS A 3 -21.55 -0.89 -35.23
N THR A 4 -22.13 0.25 -34.89
CA THR A 4 -21.78 1.00 -33.67
C THR A 4 -22.28 0.30 -32.41
N ILE A 5 -23.46 -0.34 -32.46
CA ILE A 5 -23.98 -1.16 -31.35
C ILE A 5 -23.13 -2.42 -31.17
N ALA A 6 -22.75 -3.10 -32.26
CA ALA A 6 -21.90 -4.28 -32.19
C ALA A 6 -20.51 -3.96 -31.60
N LEU A 7 -19.92 -2.82 -31.97
CA LEU A 7 -18.65 -2.38 -31.41
C LEU A 7 -18.75 -2.01 -29.92
N ALA A 8 -19.81 -1.31 -29.51
CA ALA A 8 -20.03 -0.98 -28.11
C ALA A 8 -20.21 -2.23 -27.23
N LEU A 9 -20.92 -3.25 -27.73
CA LEU A 9 -21.11 -4.51 -27.03
C LEU A 9 -19.81 -5.32 -26.93
N ALA A 10 -18.98 -5.30 -27.99
CA ALA A 10 -17.67 -5.93 -27.98
C ALA A 10 -16.72 -5.28 -26.94
N VAL A 11 -16.74 -3.94 -26.82
CA VAL A 11 -15.94 -3.24 -25.80
C VAL A 11 -16.43 -3.58 -24.39
N ALA A 12 -17.74 -3.63 -24.16
CA ALA A 12 -18.32 -3.99 -22.87
C ALA A 12 -17.99 -5.44 -22.45
N LEU A 13 -17.82 -6.36 -23.40
CA LEU A 13 -17.42 -7.75 -23.10
C LEU A 13 -15.94 -7.87 -22.68
N THR A 14 -15.12 -6.86 -22.94
CA THR A 14 -13.69 -6.84 -22.58
C THR A 14 -13.39 -6.08 -21.28
N SER A 15 -14.40 -5.48 -20.64
CA SER A 15 -14.18 -4.77 -19.38
C SER A 15 -13.99 -5.77 -18.23
N THR A 16 -12.75 -5.90 -17.76
CA THR A 16 -12.43 -6.60 -16.51
C THR A 16 -12.70 -5.69 -15.32
N ALA A 17 -13.30 -6.22 -14.25
CA ALA A 17 -13.39 -5.50 -12.99
C ALA A 17 -11.97 -5.27 -12.43
N ALA A 18 -11.59 -4.01 -12.21
CA ALA A 18 -10.35 -3.69 -11.53
C ALA A 18 -10.50 -4.05 -10.04
N LEU A 19 -9.85 -5.12 -9.59
CA LEU A 19 -9.73 -5.43 -8.16
C LEU A 19 -8.60 -4.59 -7.57
N ALA A 20 -8.95 -3.43 -7.02
CA ALA A 20 -8.02 -2.55 -6.33
C ALA A 20 -7.70 -3.10 -4.93
N ASP A 21 -7.00 -4.22 -4.87
CA ASP A 21 -6.52 -4.79 -3.61
C ASP A 21 -5.16 -4.19 -3.23
N ARG A 22 -5.22 -3.29 -2.23
CA ARG A 22 -4.04 -2.61 -1.71
C ARG A 22 -3.02 -3.56 -1.10
N LEU A 23 -3.45 -4.69 -0.54
CA LEU A 23 -2.54 -5.66 0.05
C LEU A 23 -1.72 -6.37 -1.03
N ASP A 24 -2.38 -6.76 -2.12
CA ASP A 24 -1.71 -7.36 -3.28
C ASP A 24 -0.72 -6.40 -3.93
N ASP A 25 -1.07 -5.12 -4.03
CA ASP A 25 -0.16 -4.09 -4.54
C ASP A 25 1.08 -3.93 -3.64
N ILE A 26 0.89 -3.89 -2.31
CA ILE A 26 2.00 -3.81 -1.35
C ILE A 26 2.91 -5.05 -1.45
N LYS A 27 2.32 -6.25 -1.55
CA LYS A 27 3.07 -7.51 -1.71
C LYS A 27 3.85 -7.53 -3.03
N LYS A 28 3.22 -7.16 -4.14
CA LYS A 28 3.86 -7.07 -5.47
C LYS A 28 4.99 -6.05 -5.49
N ALA A 29 4.83 -4.92 -4.81
CA ALA A 29 5.86 -3.89 -4.70
C ALA A 29 7.06 -4.33 -3.84
N GLY A 30 6.87 -5.30 -2.94
CA GLY A 30 7.89 -5.75 -1.98
C GLY A 30 8.28 -4.67 -0.96
N VAL A 31 7.47 -3.62 -0.80
CA VAL A 31 7.76 -2.47 0.08
C VAL A 31 6.51 -2.06 0.83
N LEU A 32 6.58 -2.09 2.17
CA LEU A 32 5.60 -1.47 3.05
C LEU A 32 6.07 -0.06 3.43
N ARG A 33 5.29 0.97 3.09
CA ARG A 33 5.54 2.37 3.48
C ARG A 33 4.64 2.73 4.64
N VAL A 34 5.22 3.16 5.76
CA VAL A 34 4.49 3.55 6.97
C VAL A 34 4.90 4.97 7.36
N ALA A 35 3.92 5.84 7.57
CA ALA A 35 4.14 7.16 8.13
C ALA A 35 4.22 7.05 9.66
N ALA A 36 5.17 7.75 10.26
CA ALA A 36 5.33 7.84 11.71
C ALA A 36 5.67 9.29 12.08
N PHE A 37 5.25 9.71 13.28
CA PHE A 37 5.62 11.00 13.84
C PHE A 37 7.05 10.98 14.37
N ASP A 38 7.71 12.13 14.40
CA ASP A 38 9.08 12.30 14.91
C ASP A 38 9.15 13.01 16.27
N SER A 39 8.01 13.45 16.80
CA SER A 39 7.91 14.21 18.04
C SER A 39 6.75 13.75 18.94
N ASN A 40 6.43 12.46 18.93
CA ASN A 40 5.36 11.85 19.74
C ASN A 40 5.84 10.61 20.53
N PRO A 41 6.81 10.75 21.45
CA PRO A 41 7.23 9.63 22.30
C PRO A 41 6.07 9.14 23.18
N PRO A 42 5.93 7.82 23.42
CA PRO A 42 6.84 6.73 23.02
C PRO A 42 6.51 6.08 21.66
N PHE A 43 5.53 6.60 20.92
CA PHE A 43 5.01 5.96 19.70
C PHE A 43 5.90 6.17 18.48
N GLY A 44 6.31 7.42 18.23
CA GLY A 44 7.21 7.79 17.16
C GLY A 44 8.04 9.02 17.55
N PHE A 45 9.36 8.88 17.54
CA PHE A 45 10.27 9.97 17.85
C PHE A 45 11.61 9.83 17.12
N LEU A 46 12.28 10.94 16.84
CA LEU A 46 13.64 10.92 16.32
C LEU A 46 14.63 10.45 17.41
N ASP A 47 15.24 9.28 17.21
CA ASP A 47 16.30 8.81 18.11
C ASP A 47 17.57 9.64 17.92
N ALA A 48 18.05 10.25 19.00
CA ALA A 48 19.17 11.19 18.96
C ALA A 48 20.51 10.55 18.56
N LYS A 49 20.69 9.23 18.75
CA LYS A 49 21.95 8.53 18.47
C LYS A 49 22.00 8.07 17.02
N THR A 50 20.92 7.45 16.55
CA THR A 50 20.82 6.82 15.23
C THR A 50 20.29 7.78 14.17
N ARG A 51 19.63 8.87 14.58
CA ARG A 51 18.91 9.82 13.71
C ARG A 51 17.84 9.14 12.85
N GLN A 52 17.23 8.08 13.37
CA GLN A 52 16.10 7.38 12.76
C GLN A 52 14.84 7.57 13.60
N ILE A 53 13.68 7.48 12.96
CA ILE A 53 12.41 7.40 13.70
C ILE A 53 12.38 6.06 14.43
N SER A 54 12.06 6.09 15.72
CA SER A 54 11.96 4.93 16.62
C SER A 54 10.70 5.03 17.47
N GLY A 55 10.29 3.91 18.07
CA GLY A 55 9.11 3.83 18.95
C GLY A 55 8.14 2.72 18.53
N LEU A 56 7.03 2.61 19.27
CA LEU A 56 6.05 1.54 19.10
C LEU A 56 5.51 1.43 17.66
N ASP A 57 5.23 2.56 16.99
CA ASP A 57 4.68 2.56 15.63
C ASP A 57 5.66 1.93 14.64
N VAL A 58 6.96 2.20 14.81
CA VAL A 58 8.04 1.64 13.99
C VAL A 58 8.20 0.15 14.27
N ASP A 59 8.16 -0.28 15.53
CA ASP A 59 8.30 -1.68 15.91
C ASP A 59 7.15 -2.54 15.35
N VAL A 60 5.92 -2.04 15.43
CA VAL A 60 4.73 -2.68 14.86
C VAL A 60 4.83 -2.72 13.33
N ALA A 61 5.22 -1.61 12.68
CA ALA A 61 5.42 -1.55 11.24
C ALA A 61 6.45 -2.59 10.76
N GLN A 62 7.57 -2.74 11.46
CA GLN A 62 8.58 -3.76 11.15
C GLN A 62 8.03 -5.18 11.32
N HIS A 63 7.22 -5.42 12.36
CA HIS A 63 6.58 -6.73 12.56
C HIS A 63 5.59 -7.06 11.44
N ILE A 64 4.80 -6.09 10.99
CA ILE A 64 3.89 -6.26 9.86
C ILE A 64 4.68 -6.54 8.59
N ALA A 65 5.73 -5.76 8.31
CA ALA A 65 6.57 -5.95 7.13
C ALA A 65 7.17 -7.37 7.06
N LYS A 66 7.66 -7.90 8.19
CA LYS A 66 8.17 -9.29 8.28
C LYS A 66 7.11 -10.35 7.99
N LYS A 67 5.84 -10.10 8.31
CA LYS A 67 4.72 -11.02 8.03
C LYS A 67 4.20 -10.93 6.60
N LEU A 68 4.49 -9.84 5.90
CA LEU A 68 4.11 -9.64 4.50
C LEU A 68 5.10 -10.28 3.52
N ALA A 69 6.34 -10.48 3.95
CA ALA A 69 7.42 -11.11 3.19
C ALA A 69 7.28 -12.64 3.12
#